data_AF-A0A0F9WX13-F1
#
_entry.id   AF-A0A0F9WX13-F1
#
_cell.length_a   1.000
_cell.length_b   1.000
_cell.length_c   1.000
_cell.angle_alpha   90.00
_cell.angle_beta   90.00
_cell.angle_gamma   90.00
#
_symmetry.space_group_name_H-M   'P 1'
#
loop_
_entity.id
_entity.type
_entity.pdbx_description
1 polymer ?
#
loop_
_entity_poly.entity_id
_entity_poly.type
_entity_poly.pdbx_seq_one_letter_code
_entity_poly.pdbx_strand_id
1 'polypeptide(L)'
;MKLKHRIFLGILAVVILIISLSVFLNSVFELIDYLNTPEAARGSSVPNTNLILTDTNLVSVNHQNIRAQSDVPTLATIETAIPYYWWRESRCGQDPNSKPGIVGPAGEQGGYQVTPGFIQFVWDTWGYAINPLDNRSCIIGITLWLSRYAQKAGVRTLEEYYDLYRLGYKGYMRTLR
;
A
#
# COMPACT_ATOMS: atom_id res chain seq x y z
N MET A 1 -26.32 -21.17 42.68
CA MET A 1 -26.00 -20.66 41.32
C MET A 1 -24.62 -19.98 41.18
N LYS A 2 -23.97 -19.47 42.25
CA LYS A 2 -22.71 -18.70 42.13
C LYS A 2 -21.46 -19.51 41.75
N LEU A 3 -21.40 -20.81 42.07
CA LEU A 3 -20.20 -21.64 41.81
C LEU A 3 -20.04 -21.99 40.32
N LYS A 4 -21.13 -22.38 39.64
CA LYS A 4 -21.11 -22.73 38.20
C LYS A 4 -20.69 -21.54 37.32
N HIS A 5 -21.12 -20.33 37.68
CA HIS A 5 -20.77 -19.11 36.95
C HIS A 5 -19.28 -18.75 37.08
N ARG A 6 -18.69 -18.95 38.27
CA ARG A 6 -17.24 -18.72 38.48
C ARG A 6 -16.37 -19.72 37.71
N ILE A 7 -16.79 -20.98 37.65
CA ILE A 7 -16.09 -22.01 36.87
C ILE A 7 -16.14 -21.67 35.37
N PHE A 8 -17.31 -21.26 34.86
CA PHE A 8 -17.46 -20.86 33.47
C PHE A 8 -16.56 -19.66 33.09
N LEU A 9 -16.53 -18.62 33.93
CA LEU A 9 -15.67 -17.45 33.71
C LEU A 9 -14.18 -17.82 33.75
N GLY A 10 -13.78 -18.72 34.65
CA GLY A 10 -12.40 -19.23 34.72
C GLY A 10 -12.00 -19.95 33.44
N ILE A 11 -12.86 -20.84 32.92
CA ILE A 11 -12.61 -21.55 31.65
C ILE A 11 -12.53 -20.56 30.49
N LEU A 12 -13.45 -19.59 30.41
CA LEU A 12 -13.46 -18.58 29.35
C LEU A 12 -12.17 -17.74 29.35
N ALA A 13 -11.69 -17.32 30.51
CA ALA A 13 -10.45 -16.56 30.64
C ALA A 13 -9.22 -17.37 30.17
N VAL A 14 -9.17 -18.66 30.51
CA VAL A 14 -8.09 -19.56 30.06
C VAL A 14 -8.13 -19.74 28.54
N VAL A 15 -9.31 -19.89 27.94
CA VAL A 15 -9.44 -20.01 26.48
C VAL A 15 -8.98 -18.75 25.77
N ILE A 16 -9.37 -17.56 26.26
CA ILE A 16 -8.91 -16.29 25.69
C ILE A 16 -7.39 -16.17 25.80
N LEU A 17 -6.82 -16.51 26.95
CA LEU A 17 -5.37 -16.48 27.17
C LEU A 17 -4.63 -17.40 26.18
N ILE A 18 -5.14 -18.61 25.95
CA ILE A 18 -4.55 -19.56 25.00
C ILE A 18 -4.58 -18.99 23.57
N ILE A 19 -5.72 -18.44 23.14
CA ILE A 19 -5.85 -17.84 21.79
C ILE A 19 -4.90 -16.66 21.63
N SER A 20 -4.85 -15.75 22.61
CA SER A 20 -3.94 -14.60 22.58
C SER A 20 -2.47 -15.04 22.54
N LEU A 21 -2.11 -16.06 23.31
CA LEU A 21 -0.76 -16.61 23.31
C LEU A 21 -0.42 -17.26 21.96
N SER A 22 -1.34 -18.00 21.35
CA SER A 22 -1.14 -18.61 20.02
C SER A 22 -0.94 -17.56 18.93
N VAL A 23 -1.72 -16.48 18.92
CA VAL A 23 -1.56 -15.37 17.96
C VAL A 23 -0.19 -14.70 18.16
N PHE A 24 0.17 -14.43 19.41
CA PHE A 24 1.47 -13.82 19.73
C PHE A 24 2.65 -14.71 19.28
N LEU A 25 2.59 -16.02 19.57
CA LEU A 25 3.63 -16.95 19.16
C LEU A 25 3.74 -17.05 17.63
N ASN A 26 2.63 -17.08 16.90
CA ASN A 26 2.66 -17.08 15.43
C ASN A 26 3.35 -15.82 14.89
N SER A 27 3.04 -14.63 15.42
CA SER A 27 3.70 -13.40 15.01
C SER A 27 5.19 -13.37 15.33
N VAL A 28 5.60 -13.98 16.46
CA VAL A 28 7.02 -14.11 16.82
C VAL A 28 7.74 -15.06 15.87
N PHE A 29 7.14 -16.20 15.50
CA PHE A 29 7.74 -17.13 14.53
C PHE A 29 7.88 -16.50 13.15
N GLU A 30 6.85 -15.79 12.65
CA GLU A 30 6.93 -15.06 11.37
C GLU A 30 8.06 -14.02 11.37
N LEU A 31 8.24 -13.31 12.50
CA LEU A 31 9.32 -12.34 12.64
C LEU A 31 10.70 -13.02 12.66
N ILE A 32 10.84 -14.14 13.36
CA ILE A 32 12.09 -14.92 13.39
C ILE A 32 12.43 -15.44 11.99
N ASP A 33 11.45 -15.98 11.27
CA ASP A 33 11.64 -16.44 9.90
C ASP A 33 12.04 -15.30 8.97
N TYR A 34 11.40 -14.14 9.10
CA TYR A 34 11.76 -12.94 8.34
C TYR A 34 13.20 -12.48 8.60
N LEU A 35 13.63 -12.47 9.86
CA LEU A 35 14.98 -12.06 10.25
C LEU A 35 16.04 -13.06 9.80
N ASN A 36 15.70 -14.36 9.80
CA ASN A 36 16.61 -15.43 9.37
C ASN A 36 16.62 -15.65 7.84
N THR A 37 15.72 -15.01 7.10
CA THR A 37 15.72 -15.07 5.64
C THR A 37 16.88 -14.23 5.09
N PRO A 38 17.85 -14.82 4.35
CA PRO A 38 18.98 -14.09 3.77
C PRO A 38 18.47 -12.99 2.83
N GLU A 39 19.14 -11.85 2.76
CA GLU A 39 18.69 -10.67 1.99
C GLU A 39 18.36 -10.98 0.52
N ALA A 40 19.04 -11.94 -0.09
CA ALA A 40 18.78 -12.40 -1.45
C ALA A 40 17.43 -13.14 -1.62
N ALA A 41 16.85 -13.69 -0.55
CA ALA A 41 15.57 -14.40 -0.56
C ALA A 41 14.37 -13.54 -0.08
N ARG A 42 14.63 -12.35 0.49
CA ARG A 42 13.57 -11.38 0.86
C ARG A 42 12.80 -10.82 -0.34
N GLY A 43 13.27 -11.08 -1.57
CA GLY A 43 12.64 -10.68 -2.82
C GLY A 43 11.79 -11.76 -3.50
N SER A 44 11.68 -12.99 -2.97
CA SER A 44 11.00 -14.06 -3.71
C SER A 44 10.41 -15.14 -2.82
N SER A 45 9.10 -15.06 -2.56
CA SER A 45 8.22 -16.22 -2.39
C SER A 45 6.77 -15.77 -2.21
N VAL A 46 6.14 -15.37 -3.31
CA VAL A 46 4.68 -15.50 -3.43
C VAL A 46 4.42 -16.78 -4.22
N PRO A 47 3.55 -17.68 -3.75
CA PRO A 47 3.20 -18.88 -4.50
C PRO A 47 2.52 -18.49 -5.81
N ASN A 48 3.06 -19.07 -6.88
CA ASN A 48 2.58 -19.01 -8.26
C ASN A 48 1.05 -19.21 -8.32
N THR A 49 0.33 -18.11 -8.49
CA THR A 49 -1.03 -18.12 -9.07
C THR A 49 -0.90 -17.41 -10.41
N ASN A 50 -0.50 -18.18 -11.43
CA ASN A 50 -0.56 -17.89 -12.86
C ASN A 50 -0.89 -16.44 -13.24
N LEU A 51 0.09 -15.55 -13.08
CA LEU A 51 0.24 -14.37 -13.92
C LEU A 51 1.62 -14.49 -14.54
N ILE A 52 1.63 -15.00 -15.76
CA ILE A 52 2.83 -15.08 -16.59
C ILE A 52 3.22 -13.63 -16.92
N LEU A 53 4.03 -13.03 -16.05
CA LEU A 53 4.91 -11.92 -16.37
C LEU A 53 6.22 -12.56 -16.79
N THR A 54 6.38 -12.77 -18.10
CA THR A 54 7.67 -13.16 -18.66
C THR A 54 8.66 -12.03 -18.41
N ASP A 55 9.75 -12.38 -17.73
CA ASP A 55 11.03 -11.69 -17.78
C ASP A 55 11.37 -11.31 -19.22
N THR A 56 11.34 -10.02 -19.53
CA THR A 56 12.35 -9.39 -20.40
C THR A 56 12.11 -7.88 -20.45
N ASN A 57 13.20 -7.15 -20.23
CA ASN A 57 13.38 -5.72 -20.43
C ASN A 57 12.87 -4.81 -19.31
N LEU A 58 13.79 -4.52 -18.36
CA LEU A 58 14.06 -3.13 -17.98
C LEU A 58 14.25 -2.31 -19.28
N VAL A 59 13.13 -1.87 -19.87
CA VAL A 59 13.15 -0.83 -20.88
C VAL A 59 13.50 0.44 -20.13
N SER A 60 14.59 1.10 -20.53
CA SER A 60 14.78 2.50 -20.22
C SER A 60 13.57 3.24 -20.80
N VAL A 61 12.59 3.54 -19.97
CA VAL A 61 11.40 4.28 -20.39
C VAL A 61 11.85 5.71 -20.66
N ASN A 62 12.18 5.97 -21.92
CA ASN A 62 12.39 7.30 -22.43
C ASN A 62 11.04 8.05 -22.29
N HIS A 63 10.97 8.98 -21.33
CA HIS A 63 9.76 9.66 -20.87
C HIS A 63 9.05 10.54 -21.93
N GLN A 64 9.48 10.49 -23.19
CA GLN A 64 9.02 11.43 -24.22
C GLN A 64 7.88 10.92 -25.12
N ASN A 65 7.36 9.70 -24.95
CA ASN A 65 6.44 9.13 -25.94
C ASN A 65 5.18 8.41 -25.41
N ILE A 66 4.60 8.87 -24.30
CA ILE A 66 3.27 8.45 -23.86
C ILE A 66 2.26 9.56 -24.20
N ARG A 67 2.03 9.79 -25.50
CA ARG A 67 0.96 10.66 -26.01
C ARG A 67 0.15 9.90 -27.05
N ALA A 68 -0.70 9.01 -26.56
CA ALA A 68 -1.99 8.61 -27.14
C ALA A 68 -2.33 7.19 -26.65
N GLN A 69 -3.20 7.06 -25.64
CA GLN A 69 -3.98 5.83 -25.47
C GLN A 69 -5.13 6.02 -24.46
N SER A 70 -6.36 5.81 -24.97
CA SER A 70 -7.69 5.68 -24.35
C SER A 70 -8.12 6.61 -23.19
N ASP A 71 -9.29 7.23 -23.33
CA ASP A 71 -9.98 8.07 -22.31
C ASP A 71 -10.42 7.32 -21.02
N VAL A 72 -10.00 6.07 -20.84
CA VAL A 72 -10.25 5.28 -19.63
C VAL A 72 -8.92 4.94 -18.98
N PRO A 73 -8.72 5.25 -17.69
CA PRO A 73 -7.66 4.71 -16.86
C PRO A 73 -7.53 3.20 -17.06
N THR A 74 -6.54 2.76 -17.83
CA THR A 74 -6.26 1.32 -17.88
C THR A 74 -5.54 0.93 -16.60
N LEU A 75 -5.75 -0.30 -16.14
CA LEU A 75 -4.98 -0.85 -15.02
C LEU A 75 -3.46 -0.71 -15.27
N ALA A 76 -3.03 -0.82 -16.53
CA ALA A 76 -1.66 -0.60 -16.97
C ALA A 76 -1.14 0.84 -16.71
N THR A 77 -2.00 1.86 -16.82
CA THR A 77 -1.66 3.26 -16.45
C THR A 77 -1.49 3.43 -14.94
N ILE A 78 -2.28 2.71 -14.14
CA ILE A 78 -2.16 2.71 -12.68
C ILE A 78 -0.88 1.97 -12.25
N GLU A 79 -0.59 0.82 -12.86
CA GLU A 79 0.62 0.03 -12.61
C GLU A 79 1.91 0.79 -12.95
N THR A 80 1.87 1.68 -13.94
CA THR A 80 3.01 2.55 -14.31
C THR A 80 3.11 3.80 -13.43
N ALA A 81 2.00 4.32 -12.90
CA ALA A 81 1.98 5.47 -12.02
C ALA A 81 2.54 5.19 -10.62
N ILE A 82 2.34 3.97 -10.10
CA ILE A 82 2.73 3.63 -8.73
C ILE A 82 4.25 3.68 -8.51
N PRO A 83 5.11 3.09 -9.37
CA PRO A 83 6.55 3.29 -9.28
C PRO A 83 6.96 4.77 -9.36
N TYR A 84 6.25 5.57 -10.16
CA TYR A 84 6.48 7.01 -10.25
C TYR A 84 6.16 7.72 -8.93
N TYR A 85 5.12 7.33 -8.20
CA TYR A 85 4.80 7.93 -6.90
C TYR A 85 5.87 7.61 -5.85
N TRP A 86 6.30 6.35 -5.80
CA TRP A 86 7.37 5.92 -4.89
C TRP A 86 8.65 6.72 -5.12
N TRP A 87 8.98 6.98 -6.41
CA TRP A 87 10.11 7.78 -6.84
C TRP A 87 10.01 9.26 -6.40
N ARG A 88 8.81 9.86 -6.44
CA ARG A 88 8.56 11.26 -6.04
C ARG A 88 8.44 11.46 -4.53
N GLU A 89 7.83 10.52 -3.81
CA GLU A 89 7.46 10.70 -2.40
C GLU A 89 8.58 10.36 -1.43
N SER A 90 9.40 9.34 -1.72
CA SER A 90 10.49 8.93 -0.83
C SER A 90 11.86 9.07 -1.49
N ARG A 91 12.85 9.46 -0.69
CA ARG A 91 14.23 9.63 -1.13
C ARG A 91 14.97 8.29 -1.37
N CYS A 92 14.33 7.35 -2.07
CA CYS A 92 14.95 6.16 -2.67
C CYS A 92 14.64 6.01 -4.18
N GLY A 93 14.10 7.06 -4.82
CA GLY A 93 14.17 7.29 -6.27
C GLY A 93 15.30 8.25 -6.71
N GLN A 94 15.97 8.90 -5.75
CA GLN A 94 16.94 9.99 -5.98
C GLN A 94 16.33 11.29 -6.56
N ASP A 95 15.00 11.51 -6.53
CA ASP A 95 14.43 12.82 -6.87
C ASP A 95 14.94 13.88 -5.88
N PRO A 96 15.67 14.93 -6.32
CA PRO A 96 16.15 15.99 -5.44
C PRO A 96 15.02 16.76 -4.74
N ASN A 97 13.78 16.67 -5.25
CA ASN A 97 12.58 17.29 -4.67
C ASN A 97 11.78 16.36 -3.74
N SER A 98 12.21 15.10 -3.56
CA SER A 98 11.54 14.16 -2.65
C SER A 98 11.77 14.52 -1.18
N LYS A 99 10.79 14.20 -0.31
CA LYS A 99 10.90 14.49 1.13
C LYS A 99 12.00 13.61 1.75
N PRO A 100 12.90 14.17 2.58
CA PRO A 100 13.93 13.39 3.25
C PRO A 100 13.33 12.65 4.45
N GLY A 101 12.98 11.38 4.28
CA GLY A 101 12.63 10.50 5.40
C GLY A 101 11.48 9.54 5.13
N ILE A 102 11.31 8.57 6.03
CA ILE A 102 10.19 7.61 6.02
C ILE A 102 8.94 8.22 6.66
N VAL A 103 9.09 9.28 7.46
CA VAL A 103 7.98 9.98 8.11
C VAL A 103 7.92 11.43 7.64
N GLY A 104 6.79 11.83 7.07
CA GLY A 104 6.56 13.20 6.61
C GLY A 104 5.98 14.11 7.71
N PRO A 105 5.93 15.44 7.46
CA PRO A 105 5.52 16.44 8.45
C PRO A 105 4.04 16.37 8.85
N ALA A 106 3.18 15.77 8.03
CA ALA A 106 1.77 15.54 8.30
C ALA A 106 1.50 14.13 8.87
N GLY A 107 2.55 13.42 9.30
CA GLY A 107 2.46 12.05 9.79
C GLY A 107 2.38 11.02 8.66
N GLU A 108 2.76 11.39 7.43
CA GLU A 108 2.95 10.45 6.33
C GLU A 108 3.94 9.35 6.72
N GLN A 109 3.74 8.12 6.25
CA GLN A 109 4.61 6.99 6.58
C GLN A 109 4.97 6.16 5.34
N GLY A 110 6.19 5.59 5.35
CA GLY A 110 6.64 4.62 4.35
C GLY A 110 7.18 5.22 3.06
N GLY A 111 7.52 4.33 2.11
CA GLY A 111 8.05 4.73 0.80
C GLY A 111 7.05 5.53 -0.05
N TYR A 112 5.74 5.32 0.18
CA TYR A 112 4.69 6.05 -0.53
C TYR A 112 4.20 7.29 0.22
N GLN A 113 4.70 7.56 1.44
CA GLN A 113 4.25 8.68 2.26
C GLN A 113 2.72 8.69 2.46
N VAL A 114 2.13 7.52 2.76
CA VAL A 114 0.68 7.42 2.98
C VAL A 114 0.31 8.08 4.32
N THR A 115 -0.77 8.85 4.33
CA THR A 115 -1.27 9.53 5.55
C THR A 115 -2.17 8.61 6.39
N PRO A 116 -2.27 8.81 7.72
CA PRO A 116 -3.23 8.08 8.55
C PRO A 116 -4.69 8.25 8.08
N GLY A 117 -5.04 9.44 7.57
CA GLY A 117 -6.36 9.70 6.99
C GLY A 117 -6.63 8.88 5.73
N PHE A 118 -5.61 8.69 4.87
CA PHE A 118 -5.74 7.82 3.70
C PHE A 118 -5.92 6.35 4.09
N ILE A 119 -5.15 5.88 5.07
CA ILE A 119 -5.26 4.51 5.60
C ILE A 119 -6.67 4.25 6.13
N GLN A 120 -7.19 5.16 6.97
CA GLN A 120 -8.55 5.03 7.51
C GLN A 120 -9.60 5.04 6.40
N PHE A 121 -9.46 5.92 5.41
CA PHE A 121 -10.39 5.99 4.28
C PHE A 121 -10.44 4.67 3.49
N VAL A 122 -9.29 4.04 3.24
CA VAL A 122 -9.22 2.77 2.52
C VAL A 122 -9.86 1.64 3.32
N TRP A 123 -9.65 1.61 4.63
CA TRP A 123 -10.33 0.69 5.54
C TRP A 123 -11.85 0.88 5.51
N ASP A 124 -12.34 2.11 5.68
CA ASP A 124 -13.78 2.37 5.75
C ASP A 124 -14.50 2.05 4.42
N THR A 125 -13.81 2.20 3.29
CA THR A 125 -14.41 2.02 1.96
C THR A 125 -14.32 0.57 1.47
N TRP A 126 -13.24 -0.15 1.77
CA TRP A 126 -12.98 -1.49 1.23
C TRP A 126 -12.70 -2.57 2.29
N GLY A 127 -12.58 -2.22 3.57
CA GLY A 127 -12.15 -3.15 4.62
C GLY A 127 -10.69 -3.60 4.48
N TYR A 128 -9.89 -2.87 3.69
CA TYR A 128 -8.49 -3.20 3.44
C TYR A 128 -7.58 -2.45 4.42
N ALA A 129 -6.82 -3.20 5.22
CA ALA A 129 -5.87 -2.62 6.17
C ALA A 129 -4.53 -2.35 5.49
N ILE A 130 -4.18 -1.07 5.34
CA ILE A 130 -2.88 -0.67 4.82
C ILE A 130 -1.84 -0.74 5.95
N ASN A 131 -0.76 -1.49 5.72
CA ASN A 131 0.48 -1.35 6.49
C ASN A 131 1.40 -0.34 5.77
N PRO A 132 1.64 0.85 6.35
CA PRO A 132 2.43 1.89 5.70
C PRO A 132 3.90 1.53 5.50
N LEU A 133 4.42 0.53 6.22
CA LEU A 133 5.80 0.06 6.08
C LEU A 133 5.94 -1.10 5.08
N ASP A 134 4.83 -1.66 4.60
CA ASP A 134 4.81 -2.67 3.54
C ASP A 134 4.43 -2.03 2.21
N ASN A 135 5.39 -1.96 1.29
CA ASN A 135 5.20 -1.42 -0.05
C ASN A 135 4.07 -2.14 -0.78
N ARG A 136 3.93 -3.46 -0.65
CA ARG A 136 2.88 -4.22 -1.36
C ARG A 136 1.51 -3.82 -0.85
N SER A 137 1.35 -3.67 0.47
CA SER A 137 0.11 -3.21 1.07
C SER A 137 -0.27 -1.79 0.62
N CYS A 138 0.70 -0.88 0.58
CA CYS A 138 0.50 0.47 0.07
C CYS A 138 0.06 0.47 -1.40
N ILE A 139 0.72 -0.31 -2.25
CA ILE A 139 0.40 -0.43 -3.69
C ILE A 139 -1.07 -0.84 -3.88
N ILE A 140 -1.52 -1.88 -3.15
CA ILE A 140 -2.91 -2.35 -3.24
C ILE A 140 -3.88 -1.23 -2.81
N GLY A 141 -3.60 -0.56 -1.69
CA GLY A 141 -4.43 0.53 -1.19
C GLY A 141 -4.53 1.71 -2.17
N ILE A 142 -3.41 2.11 -2.77
CA ILE A 142 -3.33 3.17 -3.78
C ILE A 142 -4.09 2.77 -5.04
N THR A 143 -3.95 1.53 -5.52
CA THR A 143 -4.70 1.01 -6.67
C THR A 143 -6.20 1.05 -6.43
N LEU A 144 -6.67 0.58 -5.27
CA LEU A 144 -8.09 0.66 -4.90
C LEU A 144 -8.59 2.10 -4.93
N TRP A 145 -7.82 3.03 -4.36
CA TRP A 145 -8.18 4.43 -4.35
C TRP A 145 -8.21 5.06 -5.74
N LEU A 146 -7.19 4.83 -6.57
CA LEU A 146 -7.11 5.35 -7.94
C LEU A 146 -8.22 4.79 -8.82
N SER A 147 -8.55 3.50 -8.70
CA SER A 147 -9.65 2.89 -9.46
C SER A 147 -10.99 3.59 -9.22
N ARG A 148 -11.18 4.18 -8.03
CA ARG A 148 -12.40 4.92 -7.67
C ARG A 148 -12.40 6.37 -8.14
N TYR A 149 -11.25 7.04 -8.14
CA TYR A 149 -11.18 8.49 -8.31
C TYR A 149 -10.55 8.96 -9.61
N ALA A 150 -9.62 8.22 -10.23
CA ALA A 150 -8.93 8.66 -11.44
C ALA A 150 -9.91 8.95 -12.58
N GLN A 151 -10.84 8.04 -12.84
CA GLN A 151 -11.86 8.23 -13.88
C GLN A 151 -12.81 9.40 -13.54
N LYS A 152 -13.20 9.54 -12.27
CA LYS A 152 -14.08 10.63 -11.82
C LYS A 152 -13.43 12.01 -11.88
N ALA A 153 -12.11 12.05 -11.73
CA ALA A 153 -11.31 13.26 -11.84
C ALA A 153 -10.89 13.56 -13.30
N GLY A 154 -11.11 12.63 -14.23
CA GLY A 154 -10.75 12.81 -15.64
C GLY A 154 -9.24 12.82 -15.89
N VAL A 155 -8.47 12.13 -15.04
CA VAL A 155 -7.00 12.07 -15.06
C VAL A 155 -6.50 11.30 -16.28
N ARG A 156 -5.53 11.86 -17.01
CA ARG A 156 -5.00 11.33 -18.27
C ARG A 156 -3.47 11.14 -18.27
N THR A 157 -2.72 11.92 -17.50
CA THR A 157 -1.24 11.84 -17.48
C THR A 157 -0.68 11.37 -16.13
N LEU A 158 0.54 10.84 -16.13
CA LEU A 158 1.23 10.37 -14.93
C LEU A 158 1.36 11.47 -13.86
N GLU A 159 1.58 12.72 -14.29
CA GLU A 159 1.65 13.89 -13.42
C GLU A 159 0.30 14.18 -12.77
N GLU A 160 -0.79 14.11 -13.53
CA GLU A 160 -2.14 14.31 -12.99
C GLU A 160 -2.53 13.19 -12.01
N TYR A 161 -2.08 11.96 -12.28
CA TYR A 161 -2.22 10.80 -11.40
C TYR A 161 -1.52 11.05 -10.05
N TYR A 162 -0.30 11.56 -10.11
CA TYR A 162 0.46 11.93 -8.94
C TYR A 162 -0.15 13.12 -8.19
N ASP A 163 -0.60 14.17 -8.88
CA ASP A 163 -1.28 15.31 -8.27
C ASP A 163 -2.59 14.89 -7.60
N LEU A 164 -3.34 13.99 -8.25
CA LEU A 164 -4.53 13.39 -7.66
C LEU A 164 -4.18 12.67 -6.35
N TYR A 165 -3.17 11.79 -6.36
CA TYR A 165 -2.70 11.08 -5.17
C TYR A 165 -2.28 12.04 -4.04
N ARG A 166 -1.41 13.00 -4.35
CA ARG A 166 -0.80 13.93 -3.39
C ARG A 166 -1.82 14.89 -2.78
N LEU A 167 -2.73 15.43 -3.57
CA LEU A 167 -3.71 16.43 -3.12
C LEU A 167 -4.99 15.79 -2.58
N GLY A 168 -5.21 14.51 -2.87
CA GLY A 168 -6.49 13.84 -2.76
C GLY A 168 -7.53 14.40 -3.73
N TYR A 169 -8.63 13.67 -3.93
CA TYR A 169 -9.66 14.00 -4.92
C TYR A 169 -10.19 15.44 -4.78
N LYS A 170 -10.57 15.86 -3.57
CA LYS A 170 -11.08 17.23 -3.34
C LYS A 170 -10.03 18.31 -3.55
N GLY A 171 -8.75 18.01 -3.33
CA GLY A 171 -7.66 18.94 -3.56
C GLY A 171 -7.39 19.10 -5.05
N TYR A 172 -7.29 17.99 -5.77
CA TYR A 172 -7.14 17.96 -7.22
C TYR A 172 -8.29 18.68 -7.95
N MET A 173 -9.55 18.42 -7.59
CA MET A 173 -10.68 19.10 -8.24
C MET A 173 -10.71 20.62 -8.01
N ARG A 174 -9.96 21.16 -7.04
CA ARG A 174 -9.81 22.60 -6.84
C ARG A 174 -8.78 23.23 -7.76
N THR A 175 -7.81 22.47 -8.28
CA THR A 175 -6.78 23.01 -9.19
C THR A 175 -7.30 23.14 -10.62
N LEU A 176 -8.41 22.49 -10.96
CA LEU A 176 -9.05 22.54 -12.27
C LEU A 176 -10.08 23.68 -12.43
N ARG A 177 -10.32 24.48 -11.39
CA ARG A 177 -11.28 25.59 -11.38
C ARG A 177 -10.56 26.91 -11.51
#